data_AF-A0A3D2A693-F1
#
_entry.id   AF-A0A3D2A693-F1
#
_cell.length_a   1.000
_cell.length_b   1.000
_cell.length_c   1.000
_cell.angle_alpha   90.00
_cell.angle_beta   90.00
_cell.angle_gamma   90.00
#
_symmetry.space_group_name_H-M   'P 1'
#
loop_
_entity.id
_entity.type
_entity.pdbx_description
1 polymer ?
#
loop_
_entity_poly.entity_id
_entity_poly.type
_entity_poly.pdbx_seq_one_letter_code
_entity_poly.pdbx_strand_id
1 'polypeptide(L)'
;MTTFILAHIKNTHIKDADVTISALKSSTLKTRGIKAKCFGLLTALTVLSVSITVPIAVPTSHAAPIYKVVDEKTGQVTFTDRPQNYEQQTDKTVSQTAVSTGRDTIGQVTGEATSSSAPVSTVNSTDKARKAVSYQLMIAEPSETRAYRRPAQSIEVRVQVTPALQAGDGVRIYLDGSEVAQGLSASIATVDLMPGAHNIKAVIQNEKGRLLKETARTVHVIQNTQTLQNNKKIAQQRLAYQNLPWHQKLLLKLRQKDGSLQTVQNAQPKTNDAFTK
;
A
#
# COMPACT_ATOMS: atom_id res chain seq x y z
N MET A 1 40.62 -41.06 -54.84
CA MET A 1 39.81 -40.72 -56.02
C MET A 1 38.35 -40.88 -55.62
N THR A 2 37.43 -39.91 -55.64
CA THR A 2 37.41 -38.55 -56.17
C THR A 2 36.15 -37.87 -55.57
N THR A 3 36.36 -36.70 -54.95
CA THR A 3 35.54 -35.47 -54.94
C THR A 3 34.10 -35.41 -54.40
N PHE A 4 33.97 -34.62 -53.33
CA PHE A 4 32.79 -33.87 -52.86
C PHE A 4 32.37 -32.78 -53.87
N ILE A 5 31.06 -32.58 -54.10
CA ILE A 5 30.52 -31.29 -54.56
C ILE A 5 29.37 -30.85 -53.65
N LEU A 6 29.63 -29.71 -52.99
CA LEU A 6 28.74 -28.90 -52.18
C LEU A 6 28.09 -27.85 -53.10
N ALA A 7 26.76 -27.87 -53.26
CA ALA A 7 26.04 -26.84 -53.99
C ALA A 7 25.34 -25.87 -53.02
N HIS A 8 25.72 -24.61 -53.18
CA HIS A 8 25.41 -23.44 -52.37
C HIS A 8 24.12 -22.78 -52.90
N ILE A 9 23.08 -22.60 -52.08
CA ILE A 9 21.92 -21.77 -52.44
C ILE A 9 21.92 -20.51 -51.58
N LYS A 10 21.92 -19.39 -52.30
CA LYS A 10 22.23 -18.03 -51.86
C LYS A 10 21.12 -17.42 -51.00
N ASN A 11 21.59 -16.73 -49.98
CA ASN A 11 20.91 -15.71 -49.19
C ASN A 11 20.44 -14.55 -50.11
N THR A 12 19.13 -14.28 -50.18
CA THR A 12 18.57 -13.12 -50.86
C THR A 12 17.93 -12.16 -49.87
N HIS A 13 18.54 -10.99 -49.84
CA HIS A 13 18.26 -9.76 -49.14
C HIS A 13 16.92 -9.13 -49.60
N ILE A 14 15.99 -8.87 -48.67
CA ILE A 14 14.82 -8.00 -48.87
C ILE A 14 15.04 -6.82 -47.89
N LYS A 15 15.81 -5.79 -48.23
CA LYS A 15 15.40 -4.53 -48.91
C LYS A 15 14.06 -3.98 -48.41
N ASP A 16 14.17 -3.16 -47.36
CA ASP A 16 13.51 -1.88 -47.13
C ASP A 16 12.26 -1.59 -47.97
N ALA A 17 11.10 -1.79 -47.35
CA ALA A 17 9.86 -1.14 -47.75
C ALA A 17 9.65 0.07 -46.83
N ASP A 18 9.91 1.23 -47.42
CA ASP A 18 9.61 2.57 -46.95
C ASP A 18 8.11 2.69 -46.63
N VAL A 19 7.74 2.64 -45.34
CA VAL A 19 6.37 2.96 -44.90
C VAL A 19 6.31 4.45 -44.65
N THR A 20 5.98 5.18 -45.71
CA THR A 20 5.61 6.58 -45.67
C THR A 20 4.44 6.78 -44.70
N ILE A 21 4.71 7.31 -43.51
CA ILE A 21 3.68 7.77 -42.57
C ILE A 21 3.02 9.01 -43.18
N SER A 22 1.92 8.81 -43.88
CA SER A 22 1.05 9.90 -44.32
C SER A 22 0.32 10.48 -43.12
N ALA A 23 0.57 11.76 -42.87
CA ALA A 23 -0.03 12.58 -41.83
C ALA A 23 -1.56 12.52 -41.87
N LEU A 24 -2.19 12.06 -40.79
CA LEU A 24 -3.61 12.27 -40.56
C LEU A 24 -3.85 13.73 -40.16
N LYS A 25 -4.42 14.47 -41.11
CA LYS A 25 -4.95 15.82 -40.97
C LYS A 25 -6.05 15.84 -39.91
N SER A 26 -5.89 16.67 -38.88
CA SER A 26 -6.88 16.89 -37.83
C SER A 26 -8.16 17.50 -38.42
N SER A 27 -9.27 16.77 -38.33
CA SER A 27 -10.60 17.30 -38.64
C SER A 27 -11.18 17.95 -37.37
N THR A 28 -11.22 19.27 -37.37
CA THR A 28 -11.95 20.09 -36.38
C THR A 28 -13.45 19.88 -36.52
N LEU A 29 -14.07 19.26 -35.51
CA LEU A 29 -15.52 19.21 -35.36
C LEU A 29 -16.04 20.57 -34.88
N LYS A 30 -16.86 21.18 -35.73
CA LYS A 30 -17.48 22.49 -35.58
C LYS A 30 -18.77 22.32 -34.77
N THR A 31 -18.75 22.62 -33.47
CA THR A 31 -19.93 22.62 -32.62
C THR A 31 -20.89 23.73 -33.07
N ARG A 32 -21.99 23.34 -33.72
CA ARG A 32 -23.11 24.24 -34.03
C ARG A 32 -23.96 24.44 -32.77
N GLY A 33 -24.24 25.71 -32.48
CA GLY A 33 -24.96 26.15 -31.30
C GLY A 33 -26.40 25.64 -31.21
N ILE A 34 -26.79 25.28 -30.00
CA ILE A 34 -28.18 25.08 -29.61
C ILE A 34 -28.60 26.34 -28.86
N LYS A 35 -29.60 27.03 -29.43
CA LYS A 35 -30.18 28.26 -28.88
C LYS A 35 -30.92 27.95 -27.58
N ALA A 36 -30.48 28.56 -26.48
CA ALA A 36 -31.24 28.66 -25.25
C ALA A 36 -32.45 29.58 -25.48
N LYS A 37 -33.66 29.11 -25.14
CA LYS A 37 -34.86 29.94 -25.07
C LYS A 37 -34.91 30.62 -23.70
N CYS A 38 -34.86 31.95 -23.73
CA CYS A 38 -35.31 32.82 -22.66
C CYS A 38 -36.78 32.55 -22.33
N PHE A 39 -37.09 32.39 -21.05
CA PHE A 39 -38.35 32.85 -20.50
C PHE A 39 -37.99 33.69 -19.28
N GLY A 40 -38.26 34.99 -19.39
CA GLY A 40 -37.99 35.94 -18.32
C GLY A 40 -39.05 35.84 -17.24
N LEU A 41 -38.63 36.12 -16.01
CA LEU A 41 -39.46 36.89 -15.10
C LEU A 41 -38.53 37.77 -14.24
N LEU A 42 -38.74 39.06 -14.38
CA LEU A 42 -38.19 40.13 -13.55
C LEU A 42 -38.67 39.96 -12.10
N THR A 43 -37.75 39.96 -11.14
CA THR A 43 -37.88 40.75 -9.91
C THR A 43 -36.49 41.11 -9.38
N ALA A 44 -36.20 42.41 -9.37
CA ALA A 44 -35.04 42.99 -8.72
C ALA A 44 -35.35 43.18 -7.23
N LEU A 45 -34.47 42.71 -6.34
CA LEU A 45 -34.27 43.33 -5.03
C LEU A 45 -32.87 42.96 -4.50
N THR A 46 -31.97 43.93 -4.57
CA THR A 46 -30.74 43.99 -3.79
C THR A 46 -31.08 44.00 -2.29
N VAL A 47 -30.38 43.21 -1.47
CA VAL A 47 -29.85 43.59 -0.13
C VAL A 47 -29.27 42.35 0.61
N LEU A 48 -28.09 42.56 1.18
CA LEU A 48 -27.45 41.87 2.31
C LEU A 48 -26.70 40.53 2.12
N SER A 49 -25.39 40.68 2.24
CA SER A 49 -24.40 39.71 2.70
C SER A 49 -24.82 38.92 3.95
N VAL A 50 -24.81 37.59 3.89
CA VAL A 50 -24.40 36.71 5.01
C VAL A 50 -23.78 35.44 4.42
N SER A 51 -22.45 35.38 4.36
CA SER A 51 -21.73 34.12 4.19
C SER A 51 -21.85 33.32 5.48
N ILE A 52 -22.76 32.34 5.52
CA ILE A 52 -22.85 31.37 6.62
C ILE A 52 -21.66 30.42 6.45
N THR A 53 -20.54 30.76 7.07
CA THR A 53 -19.44 29.83 7.30
C THR A 53 -19.80 29.04 8.56
N VAL A 54 -20.18 27.77 8.40
CA VAL A 54 -20.39 26.86 9.53
C VAL A 54 -19.01 26.38 10.00
N PRO A 55 -18.54 26.73 11.21
CA PRO A 55 -17.34 26.14 11.76
C PRO A 55 -17.68 24.70 12.19
N ILE A 56 -17.08 23.71 11.52
CA ILE A 56 -17.05 22.34 12.00
C ILE A 56 -16.07 22.31 13.18
N ALA A 57 -16.61 22.36 14.40
CA ALA A 57 -15.84 22.11 15.62
C ALA A 57 -15.52 20.61 15.68
N VAL A 58 -14.25 20.26 15.45
CA VAL A 58 -13.74 18.91 15.72
C VAL A 58 -13.53 18.80 17.23
N PRO A 59 -14.19 17.87 17.95
CA PRO A 59 -13.88 17.64 19.36
C PRO A 59 -12.49 16.99 19.45
N THR A 60 -11.51 17.74 19.91
CA THR A 60 -10.23 17.18 20.36
C THR A 60 -10.49 16.41 21.65
N SER A 61 -10.56 15.08 21.57
CA SER A 61 -10.56 14.20 22.74
C SER A 61 -9.18 14.29 23.40
N HIS A 62 -9.07 15.09 24.46
CA HIS A 62 -7.89 15.11 25.32
C HIS A 62 -8.00 13.97 26.32
N ALA A 63 -7.06 13.02 26.27
CA ALA A 63 -6.90 12.02 27.31
C ALA A 63 -6.55 12.71 28.63
N ALA A 64 -7.33 12.45 29.69
CA ALA A 64 -7.08 13.01 31.01
C ALA A 64 -5.76 12.46 31.59
N PRO A 65 -5.00 13.27 32.35
CA PRO A 65 -3.79 12.80 33.02
C PRO A 65 -4.12 11.74 34.08
N ILE A 66 -3.42 10.61 34.05
CA ILE A 66 -3.54 9.54 35.05
C ILE A 66 -2.55 9.83 36.18
N TYR A 67 -3.00 9.77 37.43
CA TYR A 67 -2.15 10.02 38.60
C TYR A 67 -1.83 8.73 39.34
N LYS A 68 -0.61 8.61 39.83
CA LYS A 68 -0.14 7.54 40.70
C LYS A 68 -0.11 8.06 42.13
N VAL A 69 -0.85 7.39 43.01
CA VAL A 69 -0.83 7.65 44.45
C VAL A 69 -0.01 6.55 45.11
N VAL A 70 0.98 6.93 45.91
CA VAL A 70 1.77 6.02 46.74
C VAL A 70 1.39 6.27 48.20
N ASP A 71 0.93 5.22 48.87
CA ASP A 71 0.70 5.24 50.30
C ASP A 71 2.01 4.95 51.05
N GLU A 72 2.47 5.89 51.86
CA GLU A 72 3.80 5.82 52.48
C GLU A 72 3.86 4.83 53.65
N LYS A 73 2.72 4.45 54.22
CA LYS A 73 2.65 3.50 55.34
C LYS A 73 2.59 2.05 54.87
N THR A 74 1.97 1.81 53.72
CA THR A 74 1.72 0.45 53.20
C THR A 74 2.51 0.12 51.94
N GLY A 75 3.10 1.12 51.28
CA GLY A 75 3.77 0.96 49.99
C GLY A 75 2.81 0.65 48.83
N GLN A 76 1.50 0.72 49.05
CA GLN A 76 0.49 0.40 48.04
C GLN A 76 0.42 1.50 46.97
N VAL A 77 0.40 1.08 45.70
CA VAL A 77 0.28 1.97 44.54
C VAL A 77 -1.12 1.88 43.96
N THR A 78 -1.79 3.03 43.85
CA THR A 78 -3.12 3.16 43.24
C THR A 78 -3.09 4.19 42.12
N PHE A 79 -3.66 3.84 40.96
CA PHE A 79 -3.81 4.77 39.84
C PHE A 79 -5.22 5.38 39.87
N THR A 80 -5.32 6.70 39.78
CA THR A 80 -6.60 7.43 39.83
C THR A 80 -6.62 8.58 38.83
N ASP A 81 -7.77 8.80 38.23
CA ASP A 81 -8.05 9.97 37.38
C ASP A 81 -8.56 11.18 38.21
N ARG A 82 -8.75 11.01 39.52
CA ARG A 82 -9.24 12.05 40.44
C ARG A 82 -8.31 12.18 41.66
N PRO A 83 -7.26 13.03 41.60
CA PRO A 83 -6.25 13.14 42.67
C PRO A 83 -6.74 13.90 43.91
N GLN A 84 -7.77 14.74 43.77
CA GLN A 84 -8.25 15.67 44.80
C GLN A 84 -8.68 15.00 46.13
N ASN A 85 -9.11 13.74 46.09
CA ASN A 85 -9.49 12.98 47.30
C ASN A 85 -8.27 12.52 48.13
N TYR A 86 -7.07 12.53 47.55
CA TYR A 86 -5.85 11.99 48.17
C TYR A 86 -4.85 13.08 48.57
N GLU A 87 -4.97 14.30 48.02
CA GLU A 87 -4.13 15.46 48.35
C GLU A 87 -4.32 15.96 49.80
N GLN A 88 -5.43 15.60 50.45
CA GLN A 88 -5.73 16.00 51.83
C GLN A 88 -5.30 14.95 52.87
N GLN A 89 -4.66 13.85 52.45
CA GLN A 89 -4.25 12.76 53.33
C GLN A 89 -2.74 12.85 53.58
N THR A 90 -2.33 13.13 54.82
CA THR A 90 -0.96 13.46 55.23
C THR A 90 0.09 12.36 54.98
N ASP A 91 -0.33 11.16 54.57
CA ASP A 91 0.51 9.98 54.36
C ASP A 91 0.50 9.47 52.90
N LYS A 92 0.00 10.26 51.95
CA LYS A 92 -0.10 9.86 50.54
C LYS A 92 0.54 10.90 49.62
N THR A 93 1.43 10.43 48.76
CA THR A 93 2.08 11.26 47.74
C THR A 93 1.45 11.00 46.37
N VAL A 94 1.01 12.07 45.70
CA VAL A 94 0.38 12.04 44.37
C VAL A 94 1.39 12.48 43.30
N SER A 95 1.60 11.67 42.26
CA SER A 95 2.51 11.98 41.15
C SER A 95 1.85 11.72 39.80
N GLN A 96 1.91 12.68 38.88
CA GLN A 96 1.30 12.56 37.55
C GLN A 96 2.08 11.55 36.69
N THR A 97 1.37 10.60 36.09
CA THR A 97 1.96 9.59 35.19
C THR A 97 1.46 9.82 33.77
N ALA A 98 2.39 10.06 32.84
CA ALA A 98 2.07 10.09 31.42
C ALA A 98 2.05 8.65 30.88
N VAL A 99 0.86 8.13 30.56
CA VAL A 99 0.71 6.82 29.91
C VAL A 99 0.51 7.06 28.42
N SER A 100 1.50 6.65 27.61
CA SER A 100 1.34 6.54 26.17
C SER A 100 0.96 5.09 25.85
N THR A 101 -0.16 4.86 25.18
CA THR A 101 -0.59 3.53 24.74
C THR A 101 0.24 3.06 23.53
N GLY A 102 1.52 2.80 23.78
CA GLY A 102 2.40 2.04 22.89
C GLY A 102 2.43 0.58 23.33
N ARG A 103 2.26 -0.35 22.38
CA ARG A 103 2.26 -1.81 22.62
C ARG A 103 3.58 -2.27 23.28
N ASP A 104 3.41 -2.89 24.44
CA ASP A 104 4.23 -3.89 25.15
C ASP A 104 5.75 -3.76 25.18
N THR A 105 6.31 -3.44 26.37
CA THR A 105 7.28 -4.32 27.06
C THR A 105 7.46 -3.90 28.53
N ILE A 106 7.20 -4.82 29.46
CA ILE A 106 7.43 -4.68 30.90
C ILE A 106 8.84 -5.22 31.22
N GLY A 107 9.65 -4.41 31.89
CA GLY A 107 10.99 -4.76 32.36
C GLY A 107 11.40 -3.95 33.59
N GLN A 108 10.94 -4.41 34.75
CA GLN A 108 11.59 -4.50 36.06
C GLN A 108 12.37 -3.30 36.68
N VAL A 109 11.78 -2.86 37.80
CA VAL A 109 12.26 -2.24 39.05
C VAL A 109 13.77 -2.24 39.35
N THR A 110 14.29 -1.10 39.81
CA THR A 110 15.13 -1.02 41.03
C THR A 110 15.09 0.40 41.62
N GLY A 111 14.98 0.48 42.94
CA GLY A 111 14.78 1.72 43.69
C GLY A 111 16.05 2.35 44.26
N GLU A 112 15.80 3.56 44.76
CA GLU A 112 16.32 4.21 45.97
C GLU A 112 17.51 5.20 45.91
N ALA A 113 17.10 6.46 46.12
CA ALA A 113 17.65 7.53 46.98
C ALA A 113 19.12 7.97 46.91
N THR A 114 19.32 9.26 46.65
CA THR A 114 19.57 10.27 47.72
C THR A 114 19.70 11.68 47.12
N SER A 115 18.93 12.61 47.69
CA SER A 115 18.91 14.04 47.41
C SER A 115 20.13 14.76 48.01
N SER A 116 20.66 15.78 47.32
CA SER A 116 21.16 17.01 47.95
C SER A 116 21.29 18.15 46.92
N SER A 117 20.72 19.28 47.34
CA SER A 117 20.57 20.64 46.79
C SER A 117 21.70 21.27 45.95
N ALA A 118 21.25 22.12 45.02
CA ALA A 118 21.97 22.93 44.01
C ALA A 118 22.82 24.10 44.58
N PRO A 119 23.55 24.89 43.74
CA PRO A 119 22.92 25.85 42.84
C PRO A 119 23.49 25.92 41.40
N VAL A 120 22.56 26.18 40.49
CA VAL A 120 22.64 26.98 39.25
C VAL A 120 24.05 27.23 38.68
N SER A 121 24.34 26.54 37.57
CA SER A 121 25.19 27.09 36.52
C SER A 121 24.53 26.78 35.17
N THR A 122 24.10 27.87 34.54
CA THR A 122 23.93 28.13 33.11
C THR A 122 23.84 26.92 32.19
N VAL A 123 22.65 26.79 31.60
CA VAL A 123 22.30 26.01 30.42
C VAL A 123 23.37 26.15 29.33
N ASN A 124 24.27 25.18 29.28
CA ASN A 124 24.78 24.67 28.02
C ASN A 124 24.09 23.33 27.83
N SER A 125 23.19 23.26 26.86
CA SER A 125 22.52 22.05 26.40
C SER A 125 23.51 20.89 26.39
N THR A 126 23.41 20.02 27.39
CA THR A 126 24.01 18.70 27.34
C THR A 126 23.25 17.95 26.26
N ASP A 127 23.67 18.15 25.01
CA ASP A 127 23.66 17.08 24.03
C ASP A 127 24.43 15.94 24.69
N LYS A 128 23.68 15.08 25.40
CA LYS A 128 24.20 13.88 26.01
C LYS A 128 24.83 13.10 24.86
N ALA A 129 26.15 13.17 24.76
CA ALA A 129 26.90 12.68 23.61
C ALA A 129 26.46 11.25 23.31
N ARG A 130 25.65 11.11 22.26
CA ARG A 130 25.05 9.84 21.87
C ARG A 130 26.21 8.93 21.47
N LYS A 131 26.34 7.80 22.15
CA LYS A 131 27.37 6.82 21.82
C LYS A 131 27.17 6.40 20.37
N ALA A 132 28.21 6.55 19.55
CA ALA A 132 28.20 6.09 18.18
C ALA A 132 27.98 4.57 18.16
N VAL A 133 26.85 4.15 17.59
CA VAL A 133 26.51 2.74 17.43
C VAL A 133 26.77 2.33 15.98
N SER A 134 27.44 1.19 15.82
CA SER A 134 27.60 0.55 14.52
C SER A 134 26.43 -0.41 14.29
N TYR A 135 25.62 -0.14 13.27
CA TYR A 135 24.47 -0.97 12.91
C TYR A 135 24.83 -2.04 11.88
N GLN A 136 24.33 -3.25 12.13
CA GLN A 136 24.16 -4.30 11.13
C GLN A 136 22.73 -4.28 10.62
N LEU A 137 22.58 -4.33 9.30
CA LEU A 137 21.29 -4.24 8.61
C LEU A 137 21.21 -5.35 7.56
N MET A 138 20.16 -6.16 7.61
CA MET A 138 19.94 -7.28 6.71
C MET A 138 18.48 -7.35 6.26
N ILE A 139 18.26 -7.62 4.98
CA ILE A 139 16.93 -8.01 4.46
C ILE A 139 16.78 -9.52 4.71
N ALA A 140 15.93 -9.87 5.68
CA ALA A 140 15.62 -11.25 6.06
C ALA A 140 14.63 -11.90 5.09
N GLU A 141 13.66 -11.14 4.57
CA GLU A 141 12.78 -11.57 3.49
C GLU A 141 12.68 -10.44 2.44
N PRO A 142 12.84 -10.72 1.15
CA PRO A 142 13.32 -11.99 0.59
C PRO A 142 14.79 -12.25 0.92
N SER A 143 15.10 -13.44 1.42
CA SER A 143 16.44 -13.85 1.84
C SER A 143 17.43 -13.90 0.67
N GLU A 144 16.94 -14.21 -0.52
CA GLU A 144 17.68 -14.32 -1.77
C GLU A 144 16.90 -13.70 -2.94
N THR A 145 17.54 -13.63 -4.11
CA THR A 145 16.86 -13.15 -5.32
C THR A 145 15.83 -14.17 -5.78
N ARG A 146 14.56 -13.72 -5.87
CA ARG A 146 13.43 -14.56 -6.26
C ARG A 146 12.51 -13.83 -7.24
N ALA A 147 11.80 -14.62 -8.04
CA ALA A 147 10.75 -14.14 -8.93
C ALA A 147 9.35 -14.27 -8.33
N TYR A 148 8.50 -13.28 -8.58
CA TYR A 148 7.10 -13.20 -8.17
C TYR A 148 6.20 -13.07 -9.40
N ARG A 149 5.00 -13.66 -9.35
CA ARG A 149 4.02 -13.63 -10.43
C ARG A 149 2.93 -12.61 -10.16
N ARG A 150 2.65 -11.78 -11.16
CA ARG A 150 1.48 -10.88 -11.15
C ARG A 150 0.18 -11.62 -11.48
N PRO A 151 -0.99 -11.12 -11.04
CA PRO A 151 -1.19 -10.07 -10.03
C PRO A 151 -1.38 -10.63 -8.61
N ALA A 152 -1.36 -11.96 -8.45
CA ALA A 152 -1.88 -12.64 -7.27
C ALA A 152 -0.93 -12.68 -6.07
N GLN A 153 0.34 -12.27 -6.23
CA GLN A 153 1.33 -12.33 -5.15
C GLN A 153 1.65 -10.95 -4.59
N SER A 154 2.12 -10.93 -3.33
CA SER A 154 2.75 -9.78 -2.70
C SER A 154 4.20 -10.12 -2.36
N ILE A 155 5.07 -9.13 -2.46
CA ILE A 155 6.45 -9.21 -2.02
C ILE A 155 6.47 -8.76 -0.57
N GLU A 156 6.65 -9.71 0.33
CA GLU A 156 6.86 -9.45 1.76
C GLU A 156 8.32 -9.06 1.96
N VAL A 157 8.54 -7.88 2.56
CA VAL A 157 9.86 -7.39 2.91
C VAL A 157 9.98 -7.40 4.42
N ARG A 158 11.01 -8.05 4.94
CA ARG A 158 11.36 -8.04 6.37
C ARG A 158 12.83 -7.69 6.52
N VAL A 159 13.10 -6.77 7.43
CA VAL A 159 14.42 -6.23 7.71
C VAL A 159 14.76 -6.50 9.16
N GLN A 160 16.00 -6.92 9.39
CA GLN A 160 16.55 -7.13 10.73
C GLN A 160 17.67 -6.12 10.97
N VAL A 161 17.70 -5.58 12.19
CA VAL A 161 18.68 -4.60 12.64
C VAL A 161 19.31 -5.11 13.93
N THR A 162 20.63 -5.01 14.04
CA THR A 162 21.36 -5.37 15.26
C THR A 162 22.50 -4.37 15.47
N PRO A 163 22.62 -3.74 16.66
CA PRO A 163 21.73 -3.80 17.82
C PRO A 163 20.40 -3.06 17.58
N ALA A 164 19.49 -3.04 18.57
CA ALA A 164 18.23 -2.30 18.48
C ALA A 164 18.47 -0.81 18.15
N LEU A 165 17.53 -0.21 17.40
CA LEU A 165 17.59 1.19 17.02
C LEU A 165 17.63 2.08 18.27
N GLN A 166 18.53 3.06 18.28
CA GLN A 166 18.57 4.07 19.32
C GLN A 166 17.43 5.07 19.09
N ALA A 167 16.98 5.74 20.15
CA ALA A 167 15.88 6.69 20.08
C ALA A 167 16.09 7.71 18.95
N GLY A 168 15.11 7.86 18.07
CA GLY A 168 15.15 8.79 16.94
C GLY A 168 15.88 8.31 15.68
N ASP A 169 16.57 7.15 15.71
CA ASP A 169 16.95 6.48 14.45
C ASP A 169 15.74 5.72 13.89
N GLY A 170 15.59 5.74 12.57
CA GLY A 170 14.48 5.12 11.86
C GLY A 170 14.93 4.30 10.66
N VAL A 171 14.14 3.29 10.29
CA VAL A 171 14.35 2.50 9.08
C VAL A 171 13.33 2.93 8.03
N ARG A 172 13.78 3.08 6.79
CA ARG A 172 12.92 3.30 5.62
C ARG A 172 13.20 2.23 4.59
N ILE A 173 12.13 1.74 3.97
CA ILE A 173 12.18 0.74 2.90
C ILE A 173 11.77 1.44 1.61
N TYR A 174 12.58 1.27 0.58
CA TYR A 174 12.38 1.81 -0.76
C TYR A 174 12.25 0.68 -1.77
N LEU A 175 11.42 0.91 -2.78
CA LEU A 175 11.35 0.10 -3.99
C LEU A 175 11.64 1.00 -5.18
N ASP A 176 12.70 0.70 -5.94
CA ASP A 176 13.16 1.49 -7.09
C ASP A 176 13.32 2.99 -6.79
N GLY A 177 13.73 3.31 -5.55
CA GLY A 177 13.92 4.68 -5.08
C GLY A 177 12.67 5.35 -4.50
N SER A 178 11.49 4.73 -4.59
CA SER A 178 10.25 5.22 -3.96
C SER A 178 10.08 4.63 -2.56
N GLU A 179 9.80 5.47 -1.56
CA GLU A 179 9.55 5.00 -0.19
C GLU A 179 8.24 4.21 -0.15
N VAL A 180 8.30 2.96 0.30
CA VAL A 180 7.12 2.08 0.41
C VAL A 180 6.69 1.85 1.86
N ALA A 181 7.61 1.99 2.82
CA ALA A 181 7.30 1.84 4.23
C ALA A 181 8.35 2.51 5.14
N GLN A 182 7.90 2.87 6.34
CA GLN A 182 8.75 3.22 7.48
C GLN A 182 8.67 2.09 8.50
N GLY A 183 9.82 1.63 9.00
CA GLY A 183 9.94 0.49 9.91
C GLY A 183 10.65 -0.71 9.28
N LEU A 184 10.45 -1.88 9.89
CA LEU A 184 11.21 -3.10 9.59
C LEU A 184 10.50 -4.06 8.62
N SER A 185 9.29 -3.71 8.15
CA SER A 185 8.51 -4.58 7.27
C SER A 185 7.68 -3.80 6.27
N ALA A 186 7.48 -4.37 5.09
CA ALA A 186 6.58 -3.86 4.05
C ALA A 186 5.92 -5.02 3.29
N SER A 187 4.73 -4.79 2.75
CA SER A 187 4.08 -5.70 1.80
C SER A 187 3.78 -4.92 0.53
N ILE A 188 4.33 -5.40 -0.60
CA ILE A 188 4.25 -4.71 -1.89
C ILE A 188 3.47 -5.61 -2.85
N ALA A 189 2.31 -5.15 -3.30
CA ALA A 189 1.49 -5.95 -4.21
C ALA A 189 2.12 -6.00 -5.61
N THR A 190 2.28 -7.19 -6.18
CA THR A 190 2.88 -7.34 -7.52
C THR A 190 1.99 -6.75 -8.62
N VAL A 191 0.69 -6.55 -8.36
CA VAL A 191 -0.22 -5.90 -9.29
C VAL A 191 0.18 -4.46 -9.60
N ASP A 192 0.85 -3.77 -8.68
CA ASP A 192 1.25 -2.36 -8.84
C ASP A 192 2.63 -2.19 -9.50
N LEU A 193 3.34 -3.31 -9.73
CA LEU A 193 4.70 -3.31 -10.28
C LEU A 193 4.71 -3.69 -11.76
N MET A 194 5.55 -3.04 -12.56
CA MET A 194 5.79 -3.49 -13.93
C MET A 194 6.51 -4.86 -13.95
N PRO A 195 6.36 -5.70 -14.99
CA PRO A 195 7.19 -6.90 -15.09
C PRO A 195 8.65 -6.50 -15.31
N GLY A 196 9.58 -7.14 -14.61
CA GLY A 196 11.00 -6.78 -14.68
C GLY A 196 11.77 -7.03 -13.38
N ALA A 197 12.96 -6.47 -13.31
CA ALA A 197 13.75 -6.44 -12.08
C ALA A 197 13.40 -5.19 -11.26
N HIS A 198 13.27 -5.37 -9.94
CA HIS A 198 13.03 -4.30 -8.98
C HIS A 198 14.06 -4.38 -7.86
N ASN A 199 14.50 -3.22 -7.39
CA ASN A 199 15.46 -3.09 -6.31
C ASN A 199 14.76 -2.65 -5.02
N ILE A 200 14.82 -3.50 -4.01
CA ILE A 200 14.38 -3.20 -2.65
C ILE A 200 15.60 -2.67 -1.90
N LYS A 201 15.49 -1.50 -1.30
CA LYS A 201 16.55 -0.90 -0.49
C LYS A 201 16.03 -0.58 0.90
N ALA A 202 16.71 -1.04 1.93
CA ALA A 202 16.44 -0.64 3.30
C ALA A 202 17.57 0.27 3.78
N VAL A 203 17.22 1.37 4.44
CA VAL A 203 18.17 2.34 4.98
C VAL A 203 17.86 2.64 6.43
N ILE A 204 18.90 2.81 7.25
CA ILE A 204 18.81 3.40 8.58
C ILE A 204 19.19 4.87 8.45
N GLN A 205 18.33 5.75 8.96
CA GLN A 205 18.55 7.19 9.04
C GLN A 205 18.48 7.66 10.48
N ASN A 206 19.24 8.69 10.82
CA ASN A 206 19.10 9.37 12.11
C ASN A 206 17.96 10.39 12.10
N GLU A 207 17.71 11.02 13.25
CA GLU A 207 16.71 12.09 13.43
C GLU A 207 16.86 13.25 12.43
N LYS A 208 18.09 13.50 11.96
CA LYS A 208 18.42 14.55 10.99
C LYS A 208 18.34 14.06 9.53
N GLY A 209 17.87 12.85 9.28
CA GLY A 209 17.77 12.24 7.95
C GLY A 209 19.10 11.76 7.35
N ARG A 210 20.19 11.77 8.12
CA ARG A 210 21.51 11.30 7.66
C ARG A 210 21.53 9.78 7.60
N LEU A 211 22.02 9.27 6.47
CA LEU A 211 22.23 7.83 6.25
C LEU A 211 23.28 7.26 7.22
N LEU A 212 22.91 6.22 7.96
CA LEU A 212 23.80 5.47 8.86
C LEU A 212 24.22 4.12 8.26
N LYS A 213 23.27 3.40 7.63
CA LYS A 213 23.52 2.11 6.99
C LYS A 213 22.50 1.85 5.90
N GLU A 214 22.87 1.07 4.90
CA GLU A 214 21.96 0.61 3.86
C GLU A 214 22.24 -0.83 3.45
N THR A 215 21.22 -1.46 2.87
CA THR A 215 21.31 -2.79 2.22
C THR A 215 20.29 -2.84 1.08
N ALA A 216 20.54 -3.68 0.08
CA ALA A 216 19.68 -3.80 -1.09
C ALA A 216 19.50 -5.25 -1.53
N ARG A 217 18.35 -5.54 -2.12
CA ARG A 217 17.98 -6.84 -2.68
C ARG A 217 17.23 -6.67 -3.98
N THR A 218 17.60 -7.45 -4.98
CA THR A 218 16.90 -7.48 -6.27
C THR A 218 15.88 -8.60 -6.29
N VAL A 219 14.67 -8.29 -6.75
CA VAL A 219 13.58 -9.24 -7.00
C VAL A 219 13.10 -9.10 -8.43
N HIS A 220 12.48 -10.15 -8.96
CA HIS A 220 11.93 -10.14 -10.31
C HIS A 220 10.42 -10.30 -10.28
N VAL A 221 9.73 -9.59 -11.16
CA VAL A 221 8.28 -9.66 -11.32
C VAL A 221 7.97 -10.15 -12.73
N ILE A 222 7.21 -11.25 -12.82
CA ILE A 222 6.89 -11.93 -14.07
C ILE A 222 5.44 -11.63 -14.45
N GLN A 223 5.23 -11.31 -15.73
CA GLN A 223 3.90 -11.13 -16.32
C GLN A 223 3.10 -12.43 -16.37
N ASN A 224 1.77 -12.31 -16.24
CA ASN A 224 0.88 -13.45 -16.46
C ASN A 224 0.65 -13.67 -17.96
N THR A 225 1.50 -14.49 -18.59
CA THR A 225 1.40 -14.81 -20.02
C THR A 225 0.13 -15.59 -20.36
N GLN A 226 -0.38 -16.43 -19.46
CA GLN A 226 -1.57 -17.24 -19.72
C GLN A 226 -2.82 -16.37 -19.90
N THR A 227 -3.02 -15.39 -19.01
CA THR A 227 -4.11 -14.42 -19.12
C THR A 227 -4.01 -13.61 -20.40
N LEU A 228 -2.80 -13.18 -20.78
CA LEU A 228 -2.57 -12.45 -22.05
C LEU A 228 -2.95 -13.29 -23.27
N GLN A 229 -2.53 -14.56 -23.33
CA GLN A 229 -2.87 -15.46 -24.43
C GLN A 229 -4.38 -15.74 -24.50
N ASN A 230 -5.03 -15.95 -23.35
CA ASN A 230 -6.47 -16.16 -23.28
C ASN A 230 -7.25 -14.93 -23.77
N ASN A 231 -6.85 -13.74 -23.33
CA ASN A 231 -7.47 -12.49 -23.78
C ASN A 231 -7.31 -12.27 -25.29
N LYS A 232 -6.13 -12.62 -25.85
CA LYS A 232 -5.90 -12.57 -27.31
C LYS A 232 -6.83 -13.53 -28.07
N LYS A 233 -7.00 -14.76 -27.58
CA LYS A 233 -7.92 -15.74 -28.18
C LYS A 233 -9.37 -15.26 -28.14
N ILE A 234 -9.83 -14.74 -27.00
CA ILE A 234 -11.18 -14.19 -26.84
C ILE A 234 -11.40 -13.01 -27.80
N ALA A 235 -10.42 -12.11 -27.92
CA ALA A 235 -10.50 -11.00 -28.85
C ALA A 235 -10.60 -11.47 -30.32
N GLN A 236 -9.80 -12.46 -30.71
CA GLN A 236 -9.85 -13.06 -32.05
C GLN A 236 -11.20 -13.73 -32.32
N GLN A 237 -11.74 -14.50 -31.37
CA GLN A 237 -13.06 -15.11 -31.49
C GLN A 237 -14.16 -14.05 -31.62
N ARG A 238 -14.07 -12.95 -30.86
CA ARG A 238 -15.00 -11.84 -30.95
C ARG A 238 -14.92 -11.12 -32.29
N LEU A 239 -13.72 -10.86 -32.81
CA LEU A 239 -13.51 -10.26 -34.13
C LEU A 239 -14.01 -11.19 -35.25
N ALA A 240 -13.69 -12.48 -35.18
CA ALA A 240 -14.22 -13.48 -36.09
C ALA A 240 -15.75 -13.47 -36.07
N TYR A 241 -16.35 -13.45 -34.87
CA TYR A 241 -17.81 -13.34 -34.71
C TYR A 241 -18.37 -12.05 -35.30
N GLN A 242 -17.73 -10.90 -35.06
CA GLN A 242 -18.16 -9.61 -35.60
C GLN A 242 -18.15 -9.60 -37.13
N ASN A 243 -17.16 -10.26 -37.74
CA ASN A 243 -16.98 -10.34 -39.19
C ASN A 243 -17.89 -11.39 -39.87
N LEU A 244 -18.61 -12.24 -39.12
CA LEU A 244 -19.53 -13.22 -39.70
C LEU A 244 -20.73 -12.53 -40.39
N PRO A 245 -21.20 -13.06 -41.54
CA PRO A 245 -22.49 -12.73 -42.11
C PRO A 245 -23.65 -12.95 -41.13
N TRP A 246 -24.72 -12.15 -41.26
CA TRP A 246 -25.84 -12.14 -40.32
C TRP A 246 -26.50 -13.52 -40.13
N HIS A 247 -26.63 -14.31 -41.20
CA HIS A 247 -27.27 -15.63 -41.16
C HIS A 247 -26.42 -16.64 -40.37
N GLN A 248 -25.09 -16.57 -40.45
CA GLN A 248 -24.19 -17.43 -39.67
C GLN A 248 -24.24 -17.09 -38.18
N LYS A 249 -24.34 -15.79 -37.85
CA LYS A 249 -24.59 -15.32 -36.48
C LYS A 249 -25.92 -15.85 -35.93
N LEU A 250 -26.97 -15.85 -36.75
CA LEU A 250 -28.28 -16.40 -36.38
C LEU A 250 -28.19 -17.90 -36.06
N LEU A 251 -27.54 -18.69 -36.92
CA LEU A 251 -27.32 -20.12 -36.70
C LEU A 251 -26.55 -20.41 -35.40
N LEU A 252 -25.52 -19.60 -35.09
CA LEU A 252 -24.77 -19.71 -33.83
C LEU A 252 -25.65 -19.41 -32.61
N LYS A 253 -26.52 -18.39 -32.69
CA LYS A 253 -27.48 -18.07 -31.61
C LYS A 253 -28.51 -19.17 -31.39
N LEU A 254 -29.06 -19.75 -32.47
CA LEU A 254 -30.00 -20.85 -32.39
C LEU A 254 -29.34 -22.08 -31.73
N ARG A 255 -28.11 -22.42 -32.14
CA ARG A 255 -27.32 -23.51 -31.52
C ARG A 255 -27.06 -23.28 -30.03
N GLN A 256 -26.76 -22.04 -29.63
CA GLN A 256 -26.57 -21.69 -28.21
C GLN A 256 -27.85 -21.87 -27.39
N LYS A 257 -29.01 -21.48 -27.95
CA LYS A 257 -30.32 -21.68 -27.32
C LYS A 257 -30.59 -23.16 -27.09
N ASP A 258 -30.35 -24.00 -28.09
CA ASP A 258 -30.59 -25.44 -27.99
C ASP A 258 -29.70 -26.11 -26.92
N GLY A 259 -28.41 -25.77 -26.86
CA GLY A 259 -27.50 -26.28 -25.83
C GLY A 259 -27.86 -25.82 -24.40
N SER A 260 -28.37 -24.60 -24.25
CA SER A 260 -28.87 -24.12 -22.95
C SER A 260 -30.13 -24.85 -22.50
N LEU A 261 -31.03 -25.20 -23.42
CA LEU A 261 -32.25 -25.97 -23.12
C LEU A 261 -31.94 -27.41 -22.72
N GLN A 262 -30.94 -28.05 -23.35
CA GLN A 262 -30.48 -29.40 -22.97
C GLN A 262 -29.85 -29.44 -21.56
N THR A 263 -29.12 -28.39 -21.18
CA THR A 263 -28.52 -28.29 -19.83
C THR A 263 -29.60 -28.14 -18.75
N VAL A 264 -30.68 -27.40 -19.04
CA VAL A 264 -31.82 -27.22 -18.12
C VAL A 264 -32.68 -28.48 -18.01
N GLN A 265 -32.87 -29.23 -19.10
CA GLN A 265 -33.61 -30.50 -19.08
C GLN A 265 -32.88 -31.60 -18.30
N ASN A 266 -31.55 -31.68 -18.39
CA ASN A 266 -30.76 -32.63 -17.60
C ASN A 266 -30.62 -32.24 -16.11
N ALA A 267 -31.01 -31.01 -15.74
CA ALA A 267 -31.01 -30.52 -14.36
C ALA A 267 -32.39 -30.61 -13.67
N GLN A 268 -33.37 -31.29 -14.27
CA GLN A 268 -34.65 -31.58 -13.61
C GLN A 268 -34.40 -32.39 -12.33
N PRO A 269 -34.99 -32.02 -11.18
CA PRO A 269 -34.81 -32.76 -9.94
C PRO A 269 -35.36 -34.17 -10.12
N LYS A 270 -34.55 -35.19 -9.83
CA LYS A 270 -35.07 -36.53 -9.59
C LYS A 270 -36.08 -36.39 -8.44
N THR A 271 -37.37 -36.50 -8.73
CA THR A 271 -38.35 -36.71 -7.69
C THR A 271 -38.04 -38.08 -7.10
N ASN A 272 -37.64 -38.07 -5.83
CA ASN A 272 -37.52 -39.29 -5.06
C ASN A 272 -38.94 -39.72 -4.71
N ASP A 273 -39.68 -40.24 -5.69
CA ASP A 273 -40.97 -40.88 -5.45
C ASP A 273 -40.70 -42.25 -4.82
N ALA A 274 -40.19 -42.22 -3.59
CA ALA A 274 -40.17 -43.35 -2.68
C ALA A 274 -41.53 -43.42 -2.00
N PHE A 275 -42.53 -43.93 -2.71
CA PHE A 275 -43.75 -44.44 -2.09
C PHE A 275 -44.23 -45.68 -2.82
N THR A 276 -44.66 -46.66 -2.01
CA THR A 276 -45.14 -48.03 -2.32
C THR A 276 -44.00 -49.05 -2.48
N LYS A 277 -43.96 -50.17 -1.73
CA LYS A 277 -44.92 -50.80 -0.82
C LYS A 277 -44.16 -51.69 0.17
#